data_AF-A0A060BZD8-F1
#
_entry.id   AF-A0A060BZD8-F1
#
_cell.length_a   1.000
_cell.length_b   1.000
_cell.length_c   1.000
_cell.angle_alpha   90.00
_cell.angle_beta   90.00
_cell.angle_gamma   90.00
#
_symmetry.space_group_name_H-M   'P 1'
#
loop_
_entity.id
_entity.type
_entity.pdbx_description
1 polymer ?
#
loop_
_entity_poly.entity_id
_entity_poly.type
_entity_poly.pdbx_seq_one_letter_code
_entity_poly.pdbx_strand_id
1 'polypeptide(L)' 'MRVAGLQPEDWLDMAQPVNVPGTNTEYPNWRRKLSASLETIFSDERINR' A
#
# COMPACT_ATOMS: atom_id res chain seq x y z
N MET A 1 -13.85 17.90 14.32
CA MET A 1 -12.85 17.76 13.24
C MET A 1 -12.88 16.30 12.78
N ARG A 2 -13.02 16.02 11.49
CA ARG A 2 -12.93 14.66 10.92
C ARG A 2 -11.62 14.57 10.12
N VAL A 3 -10.93 13.43 10.20
CA VAL A 3 -9.69 13.15 9.46
C VAL A 3 -9.91 11.87 8.65
N ALA A 4 -9.46 11.87 7.41
CA ALA A 4 -9.40 10.67 6.57
C ALA A 4 -7.93 10.27 6.40
N GLY A 5 -7.65 8.98 6.56
CA GLY A 5 -6.37 8.39 6.20
C GLY A 5 -6.54 7.61 4.90
N LEU A 6 -5.59 7.74 3.98
CA LEU A 6 -5.54 7.00 2.73
C LEU A 6 -4.29 6.11 2.72
N GLN A 7 -4.42 4.91 2.18
CA GLN A 7 -3.30 3.98 2.02
C GLN A 7 -2.78 4.04 0.58
N PRO A 8 -1.47 4.22 0.33
CA PRO A 8 -0.90 4.22 -1.03
C PRO A 8 -1.15 2.92 -1.80
N GLU A 9 -1.37 1.82 -1.09
CA GLU A 9 -1.80 0.54 -1.65
C GLU A 9 -3.06 0.64 -2.50
N ASP A 10 -4.02 1.48 -2.09
CA ASP A 10 -5.29 1.64 -2.80
C ASP A 10 -5.08 2.36 -4.14
N TRP A 11 -4.13 3.29 -4.22
CA TRP A 11 -3.78 3.98 -5.46
C TRP A 11 -3.03 3.07 -6.45
N LEU A 12 -2.42 2.02 -5.92
CA LEU A 12 -1.57 1.08 -6.65
C LEU A 12 -2.28 -0.26 -6.93
N ASP A 13 -3.58 -0.36 -6.67
CA ASP A 13 -4.41 -1.56 -6.85
C ASP A 13 -3.78 -2.82 -6.21
N MET A 14 -3.15 -2.66 -5.04
CA MET A 14 -2.42 -3.75 -4.40
C MET A 14 -3.33 -4.70 -3.62
N ALA A 15 -3.55 -5.91 -4.15
CA ALA A 15 -4.45 -6.89 -3.54
C ALA A 15 -3.89 -7.62 -2.29
N GLN A 16 -2.58 -7.57 -2.05
CA GLN A 16 -1.94 -8.35 -0.99
C GLN A 16 -1.77 -7.54 0.30
N PRO A 17 -2.23 -8.04 1.47
CA PRO A 17 -2.11 -7.32 2.72
C PRO A 17 -0.64 -7.21 3.19
N VAL A 18 -0.33 -6.16 3.94
CA VAL A 18 0.99 -6.06 4.61
C VAL A 18 1.09 -6.98 5.84
N ASN A 19 -0.06 -7.32 6.43
CA ASN A 19 -0.15 -8.13 7.64
C ASN A 19 -1.45 -8.95 7.64
N VAL A 20 -1.35 -10.24 7.99
CA VAL A 20 -2.49 -11.12 8.27
C VAL A 20 -2.47 -11.48 9.76
N PRO A 21 -3.41 -10.96 10.57
CA PRO A 21 -3.45 -11.23 12.01
C PRO A 21 -3.52 -12.73 12.33
N GLY A 22 -2.81 -13.16 13.39
CA GLY A 22 -2.79 -14.56 13.82
C GLY A 22 -1.84 -15.47 13.05
N THR A 23 -0.94 -14.92 12.22
CA THR A 23 0.10 -15.68 11.50
C THR A 23 1.50 -15.29 11.97
N ASN A 24 2.45 -16.23 11.87
CA ASN A 24 3.87 -16.00 12.18
C ASN A 24 4.74 -16.38 10.99
N THR A 25 4.74 -17.66 10.61
CA THR A 25 5.56 -18.20 9.51
C THR A 25 4.76 -18.48 8.24
N GLU A 26 3.44 -18.45 8.34
CA GLU A 26 2.49 -18.79 7.27
C GLU A 26 2.35 -17.67 6.24
N TYR A 27 2.58 -16.42 6.66
CA TYR A 27 2.54 -15.25 5.78
C TYR A 27 3.77 -14.36 6.02
N PRO A 28 4.37 -13.77 4.97
CA PRO A 28 5.51 -12.87 5.11
C PRO A 28 5.07 -11.47 5.60
N ASN A 29 4.51 -11.39 6.80
CA ASN A 29 4.07 -10.14 7.42
C ASN A 29 5.20 -9.10 7.46
N TRP A 30 4.84 -7.83 7.24
CA TRP A 30 5.74 -6.67 7.33
C TRP A 30 6.91 -6.65 6.34
N ARG A 31 6.88 -7.52 5.32
CA ARG A 31 7.94 -7.62 4.29
C ARG A 31 7.50 -7.11 2.93
N ARG A 32 6.19 -6.93 2.70
CA ARG A 32 5.67 -6.47 1.40
C ARG A 32 6.02 -4.99 1.19
N LYS A 33 6.70 -4.69 0.10
CA LYS A 33 6.95 -3.32 -0.38
C LYS A 33 5.81 -2.85 -1.30
N LEU A 34 5.69 -1.54 -1.51
CA LEU A 34 4.84 -0.99 -2.56
C LEU A 34 5.30 -1.48 -3.94
N SER A 35 4.38 -1.56 -4.90
CA SER A 35 4.66 -2.03 -6.26
C SER A 35 5.41 -1.02 -7.14
N ALA A 36 5.51 0.25 -6.70
CA ALA A 36 6.17 1.34 -7.40
C ALA A 36 7.03 2.19 -6.44
N SER A 37 8.01 2.91 -6.98
CA SER A 37 8.79 3.88 -6.20
C SER A 37 7.99 5.16 -5.95
N LEU A 38 8.44 5.98 -5.01
CA LEU A 38 7.78 7.25 -4.70
C LEU A 38 7.80 8.20 -5.90
N GLU A 39 8.90 8.22 -6.67
CA GLU A 39 9.04 9.04 -7.88
C GLU A 39 8.03 8.62 -8.95
N THR A 40 7.84 7.31 -9.16
CA THR A 40 6.81 6.80 -10.08
C THR A 40 5.40 7.17 -9.60
N ILE A 41 5.10 6.97 -8.31
CA ILE A 41 3.78 7.26 -7.74
C ILE A 41 3.43 8.73 -7.92
N PHE A 42 4.33 9.64 -7.56
CA PHE A 42 4.09 11.08 -7.62
C PHE A 42 4.28 11.69 -9.01
N SER A 43 4.69 10.91 -10.02
CA SER A 43 4.68 11.33 -11.43
C SER A 43 3.49 10.79 -12.23
N ASP A 44 2.68 9.89 -11.65
CA ASP A 44 1.49 9.35 -12.31
C ASP A 44 0.33 10.35 -12.27
N GLU A 45 -0.09 10.83 -13.45
CA GLU A 45 -1.21 11.77 -13.60
C GLU A 45 -2.55 11.23 -13.06
N ARG A 46 -2.73 9.91 -13.00
CA ARG A 46 -3.96 9.30 -12.45
C ARG A 46 -4.05 9.48 -10.94
N ILE A 47 -2.90 9.50 -10.25
CA ILE A 47 -2.79 9.67 -8.80
C ILE A 47 -2.81 11.17 -8.43
N ASN A 48 -2.28 12.03 -9.30
CA ASN A 48 -2.16 13.47 -9.08
C ASN A 48 -3.40 14.31 -9.50
N ARG A 49 -4.54 13.68 -9.81
CA ARG A 49 -5.81 14.38 -10.12
C ARG A 49 -6.68 14.53 -8.89
#